data_AF-A0A847VYF4-F1
#
_entry.id   AF-A0A847VYF4-F1
#
_cell.length_a   1.000
_cell.length_b   1.000
_cell.length_c   1.000
_cell.angle_alpha   90.00
_cell.angle_beta   90.00
_cell.angle_gamma   90.00
#
_symmetry.space_group_name_H-M   'P 1'
#
loop_
_entity.id
_entity.type
_entity.pdbx_description
1 polymer ?
#
loop_
_entity_poly.entity_id
_entity_poly.type
_entity_poly.pdbx_seq_one_letter_code
_entity_poly.pdbx_strand_id
1 'polypeptide(L)'
;MPTQKEEQDIINAFNKIEGKLNLIPIDFCYWKEKIPEGILIKDKRYYVFYFRFIKDKQMQKNLAELRFCLDYYCSLFKLHKPKLTFEWHHRLVIFQVLGAIYEGILYDFISQKTNPTSKNIPSVIAKEKLNKRATGLATLRQIIYEAGTLNKSWNEYIIELANLRNTVHPKILNDQKTWFNQNSLVSRDNDILLKDLDLFIKYITPKY
;
A
#
# COMPACT_ATOMS: atom_id res chain seq x y z
N MET A 1 5.42 1.66 21.94
CA MET A 1 6.41 2.34 21.07
C MET A 1 7.62 1.41 20.99
N PRO A 2 8.19 1.16 19.81
CA PRO A 2 9.39 0.35 19.69
C PRO A 2 10.51 0.97 20.53
N THR A 3 11.35 0.11 21.11
CA THR A 3 12.51 0.53 21.89
C THR A 3 13.59 1.09 20.97
N GLN A 4 14.47 1.97 21.47
CA GLN A 4 15.63 2.48 20.70
C GLN A 4 16.47 1.35 20.08
N LYS A 5 16.51 0.18 20.73
CA LYS A 5 17.20 -1.01 20.21
C LYS A 5 16.47 -1.60 19.00
N GLU A 6 15.14 -1.69 19.04
CA GLU A 6 14.35 -2.15 17.89
C GLU A 6 14.43 -1.17 16.71
N GLU A 7 14.42 0.14 16.96
CA GLU A 7 14.64 1.15 15.91
C GLU A 7 16.02 0.99 15.26
N GLN A 8 17.06 0.76 16.07
CA GLN A 8 18.41 0.54 15.57
C GLN A 8 18.55 -0.78 14.82
N ASP A 9 17.88 -1.84 15.27
CA ASP A 9 17.88 -3.15 14.61
C ASP A 9 17.14 -3.09 13.27
N ILE A 10 16.04 -2.33 13.17
CA ILE A 10 15.34 -2.05 11.91
C ILE A 10 16.23 -1.27 10.95
N ILE A 11 16.91 -0.22 11.43
CA ILE A 11 17.85 0.57 10.61
C ILE A 11 19.02 -0.30 10.13
N ASN A 12 19.57 -1.14 11.00
CA ASN A 12 20.68 -2.04 10.65
C ASN A 12 20.23 -3.12 9.65
N ALA A 13 19.03 -3.69 9.83
CA ALA A 13 18.45 -4.63 8.87
C ALA A 13 18.20 -3.96 7.52
N PHE A 14 17.68 -2.72 7.53
CA PHE A 14 17.48 -1.91 6.33
C PHE A 14 18.80 -1.63 5.62
N ASN A 15 19.84 -1.14 6.31
CA ASN A 15 21.15 -0.85 5.72
C ASN A 15 21.84 -2.11 5.16
N LYS A 16 21.65 -3.25 5.82
CA LYS A 16 22.16 -4.56 5.37
C LYS A 16 21.45 -5.06 4.11
N ILE A 17 20.19 -4.66 3.90
CA ILE A 17 19.42 -4.92 2.68
C ILE A 17 19.75 -3.88 1.59
N GLU A 18 19.89 -2.59 1.95
CA GLU A 18 20.25 -1.49 1.06
C GLU A 18 21.57 -1.77 0.33
N GLY A 19 22.58 -2.30 1.04
CA GLY A 19 23.85 -2.75 0.44
C GLY A 19 23.73 -3.92 -0.55
N LYS A 20 22.60 -4.65 -0.56
CA LYS A 20 22.33 -5.77 -1.48
C LYS A 20 21.37 -5.41 -2.62
N LEU A 21 20.70 -4.25 -2.58
CA LEU A 21 19.83 -3.79 -3.68
C LEU A 21 20.63 -3.59 -4.97
N ASN A 22 21.87 -3.10 -4.84
CA ASN A 22 22.82 -2.93 -5.94
C ASN A 22 23.20 -4.26 -6.62
N LEU A 23 22.88 -5.40 -6.01
CA LEU A 23 23.15 -6.74 -6.54
C LEU A 23 21.98 -7.32 -7.35
N ILE A 24 20.79 -6.70 -7.30
CA ILE A 24 19.67 -7.14 -8.12
C ILE A 24 19.92 -6.67 -9.56
N PRO A 25 19.93 -7.56 -10.56
CA PRO A 25 20.15 -7.15 -11.95
C PRO A 25 19.02 -6.24 -12.44
N ILE A 26 19.36 -5.21 -13.21
CA ILE A 26 18.44 -4.14 -13.65
C ILE A 26 17.16 -4.68 -14.31
N ASP A 27 17.25 -5.78 -15.06
CA ASP A 27 16.07 -6.38 -15.72
C ASP A 27 15.00 -6.90 -14.75
N PHE A 28 15.36 -7.13 -13.49
CA PHE A 28 14.45 -7.60 -12.44
C PHE A 28 13.94 -6.47 -11.54
N CYS A 29 14.49 -5.28 -11.69
CA CYS A 29 14.22 -4.13 -10.84
C CYS A 29 12.91 -3.43 -11.21
N TYR A 30 12.09 -3.15 -10.20
CA TYR A 30 10.85 -2.35 -10.33
C TYR A 30 11.01 -0.91 -9.86
N TRP A 31 12.14 -0.53 -9.24
CA TRP A 31 12.36 0.86 -8.86
C TRP A 31 12.31 1.74 -10.09
N LYS A 32 11.51 2.80 -10.01
CA LYS A 32 11.39 3.71 -11.15
C LYS A 32 12.56 4.67 -11.14
N GLU A 33 13.27 4.72 -12.26
CA GLU A 33 14.38 5.65 -12.45
C GLU A 33 13.89 7.03 -12.88
N LYS A 34 12.61 7.19 -13.24
CA LYS A 34 12.00 8.44 -13.74
C LYS A 34 10.74 8.81 -12.99
N ILE A 35 10.57 10.09 -12.69
CA ILE A 35 9.35 10.65 -12.10
C ILE A 35 8.21 10.75 -13.13
N PRO A 36 6.94 10.90 -12.70
CA PRO A 36 5.80 11.06 -13.62
C PRO A 36 5.97 12.17 -14.66
N GLU A 37 6.72 13.22 -14.33
CA GLU A 37 7.11 14.35 -15.19
C GLU A 37 8.34 14.07 -16.08
N GLY A 38 8.89 12.84 -16.07
CA GLY A 38 9.97 12.39 -16.95
C GLY A 38 11.40 12.62 -16.45
N ILE A 39 11.59 13.23 -15.28
CA ILE A 39 12.91 13.51 -14.69
C ILE A 39 13.55 12.24 -14.11
N LEU A 40 14.80 11.95 -14.49
CA LEU A 40 15.58 10.84 -13.95
C LEU A 40 16.03 11.13 -12.50
N ILE A 41 15.69 10.27 -11.54
CA ILE A 41 16.14 10.38 -10.15
C ILE A 41 16.60 9.01 -9.64
N LYS A 42 17.86 8.93 -9.19
CA LYS A 42 18.47 7.73 -8.57
C LYS A 42 18.44 7.80 -7.04
N ASP A 43 17.30 8.14 -6.44
CA ASP A 43 17.23 8.40 -4.99
C ASP A 43 15.85 8.05 -4.39
N LYS A 44 15.83 7.43 -3.21
CA LYS A 44 14.63 7.15 -2.39
C LYS A 44 13.74 8.37 -2.13
N ARG A 45 14.31 9.59 -2.14
CA ARG A 45 13.58 10.87 -2.11
C ARG A 45 12.53 10.99 -3.22
N TYR A 46 12.69 10.21 -4.28
CA TYR A 46 11.73 10.08 -5.37
C TYR A 46 10.32 9.68 -4.91
N TYR A 47 10.21 8.69 -4.02
CA TYR A 47 8.90 8.17 -3.63
C TYR A 47 8.08 9.18 -2.81
N VAL A 48 8.75 10.13 -2.14
CA VAL A 48 8.09 11.24 -1.42
C VAL A 48 7.32 12.12 -2.39
N PHE A 49 7.86 12.32 -3.59
CA PHE A 49 7.22 13.15 -4.62
C PHE A 49 5.93 12.51 -5.14
N TYR A 50 5.87 11.18 -5.27
CA TYR A 50 4.64 10.47 -5.65
C TYR A 50 3.47 10.75 -4.72
N PHE A 51 3.77 10.97 -3.44
CA PHE A 51 2.78 11.21 -2.41
C PHE A 51 2.70 12.69 -2.01
N ARG A 52 3.17 13.63 -2.84
CA ARG A 52 3.12 15.08 -2.55
C ARG A 52 1.73 15.65 -2.28
N PHE A 53 0.68 14.93 -2.69
CA PHE A 53 -0.70 15.32 -2.46
C PHE A 53 -1.19 14.98 -1.04
N ILE A 54 -0.49 14.07 -0.34
CA ILE A 54 -0.76 13.71 1.06
C ILE A 54 -0.39 14.91 1.95
N LYS A 55 -1.31 15.31 2.83
CA LYS A 55 -1.16 16.52 3.65
C LYS A 55 -0.36 16.26 4.92
N ASP A 56 -0.54 15.11 5.54
CA ASP A 56 0.28 14.69 6.67
C ASP A 56 1.70 14.32 6.21
N LYS A 57 2.70 15.09 6.66
CA LYS A 57 4.10 14.91 6.27
C LYS A 57 4.69 13.57 6.74
N GLN A 58 4.23 13.02 7.87
CA GLN A 58 4.71 11.74 8.36
C GLN A 58 4.10 10.60 7.55
N MET A 59 2.79 10.65 7.28
CA MET A 59 2.10 9.72 6.39
C MET A 59 2.71 9.73 5.00
N GLN A 60 3.04 10.91 4.46
CA GLN A 60 3.73 11.04 3.17
C GLN A 60 5.05 10.25 3.14
N LYS A 61 5.89 10.39 4.18
CA LYS A 61 7.14 9.63 4.29
C LYS A 61 6.89 8.13 4.43
N ASN A 62 5.96 7.73 5.29
CA ASN A 62 5.62 6.33 5.49
C ASN A 62 5.11 5.68 4.19
N LEU A 63 4.26 6.37 3.42
CA LEU A 63 3.77 5.89 2.12
C LEU A 63 4.89 5.79 1.08
N ALA A 64 5.83 6.74 1.08
CA ALA A 64 7.00 6.68 0.23
C ALA A 64 7.88 5.46 0.52
N GLU A 65 8.13 5.19 1.80
CA GLU A 65 8.86 4.00 2.26
C GLU A 65 8.11 2.72 1.89
N LEU A 66 6.79 2.66 2.11
CA LEU A 66 5.98 1.51 1.71
C LEU A 66 6.03 1.26 0.19
N ARG A 67 6.00 2.32 -0.63
CA ARG A 67 6.11 2.17 -2.09
C ARG A 67 7.49 1.66 -2.50
N PHE A 68 8.56 2.14 -1.86
CA PHE A 68 9.90 1.59 -2.08
C PHE A 68 9.97 0.11 -1.70
N CYS A 69 9.44 -0.26 -0.53
CA CYS A 69 9.34 -1.65 -0.08
C CYS A 69 8.54 -2.52 -1.06
N LEU A 70 7.45 -1.98 -1.62
CA LEU A 70 6.64 -2.68 -2.62
C LEU A 70 7.45 -2.99 -3.88
N ASP A 71 8.14 -1.99 -4.44
CA ASP A 71 8.97 -2.17 -5.63
C ASP A 71 10.12 -3.18 -5.34
N TYR A 72 10.68 -3.16 -4.12
CA TYR A 72 11.65 -4.17 -3.67
C TYR A 72 11.08 -5.59 -3.67
N TYR A 73 9.93 -5.82 -3.03
CA TYR A 73 9.32 -7.16 -2.99
C TYR A 73 8.91 -7.65 -4.39
N CYS A 74 8.41 -6.77 -5.25
CA CYS A 74 8.15 -7.10 -6.65
C CYS A 74 9.43 -7.51 -7.39
N SER A 75 10.55 -6.84 -7.13
CA SER A 75 11.85 -7.14 -7.75
C SER A 75 12.39 -8.49 -7.31
N LEU A 76 12.35 -8.79 -6.01
CA LEU A 76 12.70 -10.11 -5.48
C LEU A 76 11.82 -11.21 -6.08
N PHE A 77 10.51 -10.97 -6.17
CA PHE A 77 9.58 -11.94 -6.74
C PHE A 77 9.90 -12.26 -8.21
N LYS A 78 10.20 -11.22 -9.00
CA LYS A 78 10.60 -11.38 -10.42
C LYS A 78 11.94 -12.10 -10.55
N LEU A 79 12.91 -11.78 -9.68
CA LEU A 79 14.24 -12.41 -9.68
C LEU A 79 14.17 -13.91 -9.38
N HIS A 80 13.42 -14.30 -8.34
CA HIS A 80 13.37 -15.69 -7.89
C HIS A 80 12.41 -16.57 -8.70
N LYS A 81 11.56 -15.97 -9.57
CA LYS A 81 10.51 -16.62 -10.37
C LYS A 81 9.45 -17.39 -9.55
N PRO A 82 8.26 -17.68 -10.12
CA PRO A 82 7.20 -18.45 -9.47
C PRO A 82 7.49 -19.98 -9.37
N LYS A 83 8.73 -20.37 -9.03
CA LYS A 83 9.09 -21.78 -8.76
C LYS A 83 9.31 -22.05 -7.27
N LEU A 84 9.06 -21.06 -6.43
CA LEU A 84 9.22 -21.16 -4.98
C LEU A 84 8.04 -21.91 -4.36
N THR A 85 8.33 -22.88 -3.50
CA THR A 85 7.32 -23.60 -2.69
C THR A 85 6.42 -22.66 -1.87
N PHE A 86 6.88 -21.43 -1.60
CA PHE A 86 6.19 -20.39 -0.85
C PHE A 86 5.80 -19.16 -1.70
N GLU A 87 5.60 -19.34 -3.00
CA GLU A 87 5.23 -18.26 -3.93
C GLU A 87 4.04 -17.43 -3.44
N TRP A 88 2.95 -18.10 -3.04
CA TRP A 88 1.73 -17.43 -2.61
C TRP A 88 1.94 -16.54 -1.36
N HIS A 89 2.84 -16.93 -0.45
CA HIS A 89 3.21 -16.09 0.70
C HIS A 89 3.92 -14.81 0.26
N HIS A 90 4.83 -14.90 -0.71
CA HIS A 90 5.52 -13.71 -1.25
C HIS A 90 4.54 -12.78 -1.94
N ARG A 91 3.60 -13.33 -2.72
CA ARG A 91 2.52 -12.53 -3.32
C ARG A 91 1.63 -11.90 -2.25
N LEU A 92 1.36 -12.61 -1.16
CA LEU A 92 0.57 -12.08 -0.05
C LEU A 92 1.25 -10.90 0.64
N VAL A 93 2.58 -10.92 0.82
CA VAL A 93 3.35 -9.76 1.31
C VAL A 93 3.18 -8.56 0.37
N ILE A 94 3.25 -8.77 -0.94
CA ILE A 94 3.00 -7.70 -1.94
C ILE A 94 1.60 -7.09 -1.74
N PHE A 95 0.56 -7.92 -1.60
CA PHE A 95 -0.80 -7.44 -1.36
C PHE A 95 -0.98 -6.75 0.00
N GLN A 96 -0.27 -7.18 1.03
CA GLN A 96 -0.29 -6.51 2.35
C GLN A 96 0.32 -5.11 2.28
N VAL A 97 1.45 -4.95 1.59
CA VAL A 97 2.09 -3.64 1.39
C VAL A 97 1.20 -2.75 0.51
N LEU A 98 0.64 -3.28 -0.59
CA LEU A 98 -0.35 -2.57 -1.41
C LEU A 98 -1.54 -2.10 -0.57
N GLY A 99 -2.14 -2.99 0.22
CA GLY A 99 -3.27 -2.68 1.10
C GLY A 99 -2.95 -1.56 2.10
N ALA A 100 -1.74 -1.57 2.68
CA ALA A 100 -1.28 -0.52 3.59
C ALA A 100 -1.13 0.84 2.89
N ILE A 101 -0.64 0.87 1.65
CA ILE A 101 -0.54 2.10 0.85
C ILE A 101 -1.93 2.67 0.58
N TYR A 102 -2.88 1.85 0.11
CA TYR A 102 -4.25 2.28 -0.11
C TYR A 102 -4.87 2.80 1.20
N GLU A 103 -4.72 2.06 2.29
CA GLU A 103 -5.22 2.45 3.61
C GLU A 103 -4.70 3.81 4.06
N GLY A 104 -3.40 4.06 3.96
CA GLY A 104 -2.82 5.36 4.34
C GLY A 104 -3.33 6.52 3.48
N ILE A 105 -3.51 6.30 2.16
CA ILE A 105 -4.10 7.29 1.27
C ILE A 105 -5.55 7.58 1.64
N LEU A 106 -6.37 6.55 1.89
CA LEU A 106 -7.78 6.74 2.27
C LEU A 106 -7.90 7.41 3.64
N TYR A 107 -7.01 7.06 4.58
CA TYR A 107 -6.98 7.64 5.91
C TYR A 107 -6.69 9.14 5.87
N ASP A 108 -5.60 9.57 5.19
CA ASP A 108 -5.29 10.99 5.04
C ASP A 108 -6.43 11.72 4.33
N PHE A 109 -6.98 11.14 3.26
CA PHE A 109 -8.12 11.72 2.54
C PHE A 109 -9.31 12.01 3.46
N ILE A 110 -9.76 11.02 4.25
CA ILE A 110 -10.89 11.21 5.17
C ILE A 110 -10.53 12.24 6.23
N SER A 111 -9.34 12.15 6.82
CA SER A 111 -8.85 13.10 7.82
C SER A 111 -8.96 14.54 7.32
N GLN A 112 -8.50 14.81 6.09
CA GLN A 112 -8.56 16.15 5.49
C GLN A 112 -9.99 16.62 5.14
N LYS A 113 -10.86 15.71 4.66
CA LYS A 113 -12.26 16.07 4.35
C LYS A 113 -13.12 16.24 5.61
N THR A 114 -12.71 15.65 6.73
CA THR A 114 -13.40 15.83 8.00
C THR A 114 -12.90 17.08 8.71
N ASN A 115 -13.68 18.17 8.64
CA ASN A 115 -13.31 19.39 9.35
C ASN A 115 -13.33 19.13 10.88
N PRO A 116 -12.22 19.35 11.63
CA PRO A 116 -12.11 19.08 13.06
C PRO A 116 -13.19 19.74 13.90
N THR A 117 -13.67 20.91 13.50
CA THR A 117 -14.68 21.70 14.22
C THR A 117 -16.10 21.54 13.66
N SER A 118 -16.26 20.88 12.51
CA SER A 118 -17.58 20.63 11.92
C SER A 118 -18.39 19.64 12.76
N LYS A 119 -19.62 20.05 13.06
CA LYS A 119 -20.67 19.23 13.69
C LYS A 119 -21.61 18.58 12.68
N ASN A 120 -21.32 18.64 11.36
CA ASN A 120 -22.17 17.98 10.40
C ASN A 120 -22.08 16.45 10.59
N ILE A 121 -23.22 15.77 10.44
CA ILE A 121 -23.38 14.34 10.74
C ILE A 121 -22.34 13.47 9.99
N PRO A 122 -22.04 13.70 8.69
CA PRO A 122 -21.01 12.92 8.00
C PRO A 122 -19.61 13.07 8.59
N SER A 123 -19.21 14.28 9.02
CA SER A 123 -17.90 14.50 9.64
C SER A 123 -17.80 13.85 11.01
N VAL A 124 -18.90 13.85 11.79
CA VAL A 124 -18.94 13.19 13.10
C VAL A 124 -18.81 11.68 12.95
N ILE A 125 -19.59 11.06 12.05
CA ILE A 125 -19.54 9.62 11.77
C ILE A 125 -18.15 9.20 11.26
N ALA A 126 -17.57 9.99 10.35
CA ALA A 126 -16.24 9.69 9.83
C ALA A 126 -15.16 9.77 10.93
N LYS A 127 -15.20 10.78 11.82
CA LYS A 127 -14.31 10.88 12.98
C LYS A 127 -14.49 9.73 13.96
N GLU A 128 -15.73 9.38 14.30
CA GLU A 128 -16.03 8.25 15.17
C GLU A 128 -15.50 6.94 14.59
N LYS A 129 -15.65 6.74 13.28
CA LYS A 129 -15.06 5.59 12.59
C LYS A 129 -13.54 5.64 12.69
N LEU A 130 -12.88 6.75 12.33
CA LEU A 130 -11.41 6.90 12.40
C LEU A 130 -10.82 6.67 13.80
N ASN A 131 -11.53 7.08 14.86
CA ASN A 131 -11.09 6.93 16.24
C ASN A 131 -11.23 5.50 16.79
N LYS A 132 -11.87 4.58 16.05
CA LYS A 132 -11.93 3.18 16.45
C LYS A 132 -10.58 2.50 16.21
N ARG A 133 -10.12 1.74 17.20
CA ARG A 133 -8.89 0.93 17.16
C ARG A 133 -8.87 -0.12 16.03
N ALA A 134 -10.02 -0.38 15.40
CA ALA A 134 -10.21 -1.35 14.32
C ALA A 134 -10.47 -0.70 12.95
N THR A 135 -10.08 0.56 12.75
CA THR A 135 -10.26 1.24 11.45
C THR A 135 -9.30 0.67 10.43
N GLY A 136 -9.77 -0.32 9.67
CA GLY A 136 -9.04 -0.91 8.56
C GLY A 136 -9.47 -0.38 7.20
N LEU A 137 -8.71 -0.75 6.18
CA LEU A 137 -8.97 -0.49 4.75
C LEU A 137 -10.45 -0.63 4.35
N ALA A 138 -11.15 -1.68 4.79
CA ALA A 138 -12.55 -1.93 4.47
C ALA A 138 -13.49 -0.82 4.96
N THR A 139 -13.25 -0.32 6.18
CA THR A 139 -14.01 0.76 6.83
C THR A 139 -13.77 2.09 6.12
N LEU A 140 -12.50 2.42 5.84
CA LEU A 140 -12.13 3.67 5.16
C LEU A 140 -12.74 3.72 3.75
N ARG A 141 -12.62 2.62 3.01
CA ARG A 141 -13.26 2.48 1.69
C ARG A 141 -14.77 2.69 1.76
N GLN A 142 -15.45 2.13 2.77
CA GLN A 142 -16.89 2.29 2.91
C GLN A 142 -17.28 3.77 3.01
N ILE A 143 -16.58 4.53 3.87
CA ILE A 143 -16.84 5.95 4.09
C ILE A 143 -16.68 6.73 2.76
N ILE A 144 -15.61 6.48 2.02
CA ILE A 144 -15.29 7.25 0.81
C ILE A 144 -16.22 6.86 -0.36
N TYR A 145 -16.66 5.60 -0.41
CA TYR A 145 -17.64 5.15 -1.40
C TYR A 145 -19.04 5.73 -1.12
N GLU A 146 -19.50 5.70 0.13
CA GLU A 146 -20.77 6.32 0.55
C GLU A 146 -20.77 7.83 0.34
N ALA A 147 -19.60 8.48 0.41
CA ALA A 147 -19.41 9.89 0.08
C ALA A 147 -19.36 10.18 -1.44
N GLY A 148 -19.58 9.19 -2.30
CA GLY A 148 -19.58 9.35 -3.77
C GLY A 148 -18.21 9.66 -4.39
N THR A 149 -17.12 9.47 -3.63
CA THR A 149 -15.76 9.81 -4.07
C THR A 149 -15.09 8.65 -4.82
N LEU A 150 -15.40 7.39 -4.46
CA LEU A 150 -14.98 6.20 -5.22
C LEU A 150 -16.05 5.80 -6.23
N ASN A 151 -15.64 5.46 -7.45
CA ASN A 151 -16.52 4.79 -8.39
C ASN A 151 -16.66 3.29 -8.03
N LYS A 152 -17.65 2.63 -8.64
CA LYS A 152 -17.95 1.21 -8.37
C LYS A 152 -16.73 0.30 -8.59
N SER A 153 -15.98 0.51 -9.67
CA SER A 153 -14.80 -0.30 -10.01
C SER A 153 -13.69 -0.20 -8.95
N TRP A 154 -13.34 1.01 -8.49
CA TRP A 154 -12.35 1.18 -7.42
C TRP A 154 -12.83 0.63 -6.09
N ASN A 155 -14.11 0.76 -5.79
CA ASN A 155 -14.69 0.16 -4.59
C ASN A 155 -14.57 -1.38 -4.60
N GLU A 156 -14.92 -2.02 -5.72
CA GLU A 156 -14.78 -3.47 -5.89
C GLU A 156 -13.32 -3.92 -5.80
N TYR A 157 -12.41 -3.23 -6.46
CA TYR A 157 -10.97 -3.51 -6.37
C TYR A 157 -10.46 -3.46 -4.93
N ILE A 158 -10.85 -2.44 -4.16
CA ILE A 158 -10.39 -2.28 -2.77
C ILE A 158 -11.02 -3.32 -1.84
N ILE A 159 -12.23 -3.81 -2.12
CA ILE A 159 -12.84 -4.94 -1.39
C ILE A 159 -11.98 -6.20 -1.57
N GLU A 160 -11.63 -6.53 -2.81
CA GLU A 160 -10.78 -7.69 -3.12
C GLU A 160 -9.40 -7.57 -2.42
N LEU A 161 -8.79 -6.38 -2.47
CA LEU A 161 -7.52 -6.12 -1.81
C LEU A 161 -7.60 -6.26 -0.27
N ALA A 162 -8.70 -5.79 0.34
CA ALA A 162 -8.92 -5.94 1.77
C ALA A 162 -9.07 -7.41 2.18
N ASN A 163 -9.76 -8.22 1.37
CA ASN A 163 -9.92 -9.65 1.60
C ASN A 163 -8.55 -10.36 1.55
N LEU A 164 -7.70 -10.02 0.58
CA LEU A 164 -6.35 -10.56 0.49
C LEU A 164 -5.50 -10.20 1.71
N ARG A 165 -5.50 -8.93 2.11
CA ARG A 165 -4.75 -8.49 3.31
C ARG A 165 -5.15 -9.28 4.56
N ASN A 166 -6.44 -9.59 4.70
CA ASN A 166 -7.00 -10.31 5.84
C ASN A 166 -6.80 -11.84 5.77
N THR A 167 -6.24 -12.37 4.68
CA THR A 167 -6.02 -13.81 4.51
C THR A 167 -4.94 -14.37 5.46
N VAL A 168 -4.12 -13.52 6.09
CA VAL A 168 -3.16 -13.94 7.14
C VAL A 168 -3.81 -13.82 8.53
N HIS A 169 -4.70 -14.75 8.88
CA HIS A 169 -5.13 -14.95 10.27
C HIS A 169 -4.60 -16.30 10.80
N PRO A 170 -3.79 -16.36 11.88
CA PRO A 170 -3.01 -17.54 12.29
C PRO A 170 -3.75 -18.86 12.53
N LYS A 171 -5.09 -18.92 12.43
CA LYS A 171 -5.88 -20.05 12.90
C LYS A 171 -6.13 -21.16 11.87
N ILE A 172 -5.94 -20.98 10.56
CA ILE A 172 -6.28 -22.03 9.56
C ILE A 172 -5.37 -21.93 8.31
N LEU A 173 -4.24 -22.64 8.27
CA LEU A 173 -3.29 -22.57 7.15
C LEU A 173 -3.75 -23.26 5.85
N ASN A 174 -4.62 -24.29 5.94
CA ASN A 174 -5.03 -25.06 4.76
C ASN A 174 -6.10 -24.34 3.91
N ASP A 175 -7.00 -23.59 4.53
CA ASP A 175 -8.07 -22.87 3.80
C ASP A 175 -7.58 -21.54 3.19
N GLN A 176 -6.51 -20.96 3.75
CA GLN A 176 -5.96 -19.68 3.31
C GLN A 176 -5.47 -19.68 1.87
N LYS A 177 -4.80 -20.76 1.43
CA LYS A 177 -4.33 -20.85 0.04
C LYS A 177 -5.50 -20.93 -0.94
N THR A 178 -6.57 -21.63 -0.58
CA THR A 178 -7.80 -21.71 -1.40
C THR A 178 -8.46 -20.34 -1.51
N TRP A 179 -8.60 -19.62 -0.39
CA TRP A 179 -9.22 -18.29 -0.36
C TRP A 179 -8.36 -17.26 -1.11
N PHE A 180 -7.04 -17.34 -0.96
CA PHE A 180 -6.10 -16.56 -1.74
C PHE A 180 -6.30 -16.80 -3.25
N ASN A 181 -6.31 -18.07 -3.67
CA ASN A 181 -6.46 -18.42 -5.08
C ASN A 181 -7.83 -18.06 -5.70
N GLN A 182 -8.88 -17.94 -4.88
CA GLN A 182 -10.20 -17.49 -5.32
C GLN A 182 -10.27 -15.98 -5.57
N ASN A 183 -9.32 -15.21 -5.04
CA ASN A 183 -9.30 -13.77 -5.23
C ASN A 183 -8.85 -13.38 -6.64
N SER A 184 -9.64 -12.55 -7.31
CA SER A 184 -9.38 -12.15 -8.71
C SER A 184 -8.09 -11.34 -8.91
N LEU A 185 -7.57 -10.69 -7.86
CA LEU A 185 -6.34 -9.91 -7.96
C LEU A 185 -5.09 -10.78 -7.97
N VAL A 186 -5.16 -12.01 -7.44
CA VAL A 186 -4.00 -12.91 -7.31
C VAL A 186 -3.44 -13.36 -8.66
N SER A 187 -4.25 -13.40 -9.70
CA SER A 187 -3.79 -13.74 -11.05
C SER A 187 -3.16 -12.56 -11.79
N ARG A 188 -3.26 -11.32 -11.28
CA ARG A 188 -2.69 -10.14 -11.93
C ARG A 188 -1.18 -10.13 -11.77
N ASP A 189 -0.48 -9.77 -12.84
CA ASP A 189 0.97 -9.56 -12.79
C ASP A 189 1.34 -8.34 -11.95
N ASN A 190 2.54 -8.37 -11.35
CA ASN A 190 3.02 -7.27 -10.50
C ASN A 190 3.06 -5.93 -11.27
N ASP A 191 3.39 -5.95 -12.57
CA ASP A 191 3.33 -4.77 -13.44
C ASP A 191 1.93 -4.15 -13.49
N ILE A 192 0.90 -4.99 -13.58
CA ILE A 192 -0.50 -4.55 -13.60
C ILE A 192 -0.89 -3.97 -12.24
N LEU A 193 -0.53 -4.64 -11.14
CA LEU A 193 -0.82 -4.16 -9.78
C LEU A 193 -0.18 -2.80 -9.49
N LEU A 194 1.06 -2.59 -9.92
CA LEU A 194 1.75 -1.30 -9.76
C LEU A 194 1.14 -0.21 -10.64
N LYS A 195 0.71 -0.55 -11.85
CA LYS A 195 -0.04 0.35 -12.73
C LYS A 195 -1.39 0.74 -12.13
N ASP A 196 -2.11 -0.21 -11.55
CA ASP A 196 -3.39 0.04 -10.86
C ASP A 196 -3.20 0.99 -9.68
N LEU A 197 -2.15 0.82 -8.87
CA LEU A 197 -1.80 1.77 -7.81
C LEU A 197 -1.53 3.18 -8.36
N ASP A 198 -0.75 3.30 -9.44
CA ASP A 198 -0.47 4.59 -10.06
C ASP A 198 -1.74 5.26 -10.63
N LEU A 199 -2.64 4.47 -11.22
CA LEU A 199 -3.94 4.94 -11.70
C LEU A 199 -4.84 5.38 -10.55
N PHE A 200 -4.84 4.65 -9.43
CA PHE A 200 -5.58 5.03 -8.23
C PHE A 200 -5.09 6.35 -7.65
N ILE A 201 -3.76 6.53 -7.55
CA ILE A 201 -3.16 7.80 -7.12
C ILE A 201 -3.63 8.94 -8.03
N LYS A 202 -3.48 8.79 -9.35
CA LYS A 202 -3.96 9.80 -10.31
C LYS A 202 -5.46 10.08 -10.19
N TYR A 203 -6.25 9.06 -9.89
CA TYR A 203 -7.69 9.19 -9.68
C TYR A 203 -8.03 9.98 -8.41
N ILE A 204 -7.34 9.72 -7.30
CA ILE A 204 -7.69 10.30 -5.99
C ILE A 204 -7.08 11.68 -5.76
N THR A 205 -5.88 11.96 -6.30
CA THR A 205 -5.18 13.24 -6.15
C THR A 205 -6.05 14.47 -6.46
N PRO A 206 -6.81 14.56 -7.58
CA PRO A 206 -7.64 15.75 -7.86
C PRO A 206 -8.88 15.87 -6.97
N LYS A 207 -9.18 14.87 -6.13
CA LYS A 207 -10.32 14.88 -5.21
C LYS A 207 -9.98 15.39 -3.81
N TYR A 208 -8.69 15.51 -3.48
CA TYR A 208 -8.19 16.13 -2.24
C TYR A 208 -8.59 17.60 -2.17
#